data_AF-A0A2W6AFG6-F1
#
_entry.id   AF-A0A2W6AFG6-F1
#
_cell.length_a   1.000
_cell.length_b   1.000
_cell.length_c   1.000
_cell.angle_alpha   90.00
_cell.angle_beta   90.00
_cell.angle_gamma   90.00
#
_symmetry.space_group_name_H-M   'P 1'
#
loop_
_entity.id
_entity.type
_entity.pdbx_description
1 polymer ?
#
loop_
_entity_poly.entity_id
_entity_poly.type
_entity_poly.pdbx_seq_one_letter_code
_entity_poly.pdbx_strand_id
1 'polypeptide(L)'
;HASLDRSVRLEVEDRLKNGELRAVVCSTSLELGIDIGAVDLVVMVATPKGVSRAIQRIGRSGHSINKSSHGVLVATNINDLAEATVTAKLVRERALDPIKIQDQPYDVVAQHIVGIVALRPTSANEVYSLITRALPFTSLARDQFDRILGYLEGGGEALAQQYAGVFGKVTVDEEGLVSLAHPRIAREFLVNIGTIVSEGFVDVLLKRRRIGSVEEAFIKSLNIGDYFVLGGRALRLVDTGVQEAFVERADGQLPTIPRWNAAKMPLTSGLARAVRELRAELARRLEDSRPGCHGKRASRLSNQARGPLTRTNRPAFDGADNAAIDWLVEQYQISLANAQAIVEQFRAQLVISDIPSGEQMLIELYRDDQFSHYFFHALIGRSANDALSRIVAWRVKNRSGGNALVTIDDYGFLLTLRHFQELTLEDWRLCFEREGAEEDLRAALRGSELVKWQFRGVAQTGLMVPRNYPGQQRKRKQLNWSAEVIFRVLEQYEPDHPLLEEAYRQATHTFLDADEANAFLSAVQDYQWNLRELPTVSPFSFPIYASKIKETMMLEDPAVAVERIYHELYARVEQVAAANEVHTVETTE
;
A
#
# COMPACT_ATOMS: atom_id res chain seq x y z
N HIS A 1 -11.92 -8.29 -17.75
CA HIS A 1 -11.01 -7.26 -17.19
C HIS A 1 -10.97 -6.05 -18.12
N ALA A 2 -10.46 -4.89 -17.66
CA ALA A 2 -10.53 -3.63 -18.42
C ALA A 2 -9.75 -3.63 -19.75
N SER A 3 -8.72 -4.48 -19.89
CA SER A 3 -7.97 -4.64 -21.15
C SER A 3 -8.68 -5.47 -22.23
N LEU A 4 -9.92 -5.93 -21.99
CA LEU A 4 -10.76 -6.47 -23.06
C LEU A 4 -11.41 -5.34 -23.86
N ASP A 5 -11.55 -5.56 -25.17
CA ASP A 5 -12.25 -4.66 -26.07
C ASP A 5 -13.66 -4.34 -25.58
N ARG A 6 -14.10 -3.10 -25.82
CA ARG A 6 -15.40 -2.60 -25.35
C ARG A 6 -16.56 -3.47 -25.87
N SER A 7 -16.50 -3.91 -27.12
CA SER A 7 -17.53 -4.77 -27.72
C SER A 7 -17.65 -6.10 -26.97
N VAL A 8 -16.52 -6.74 -26.66
CA VAL A 8 -16.47 -8.00 -25.92
C VAL A 8 -17.01 -7.82 -24.49
N ARG A 9 -16.66 -6.71 -23.82
CA ARG A 9 -17.18 -6.42 -22.49
C ARG A 9 -18.70 -6.25 -22.48
N LEU A 10 -19.25 -5.49 -23.42
CA LEU A 10 -20.70 -5.29 -23.55
C LEU A 10 -21.42 -6.61 -23.84
N GLU A 11 -20.89 -7.45 -24.73
CA GLU A 11 -21.47 -8.76 -25.01
C GLU A 11 -21.50 -9.64 -23.75
N VAL A 12 -20.39 -9.69 -23.00
CA VAL A 12 -20.31 -10.48 -21.75
C VAL A 12 -21.29 -9.93 -20.71
N GLU A 13 -21.40 -8.61 -20.57
CA GLU A 13 -22.34 -7.95 -19.65
C GLU A 13 -23.80 -8.27 -20.01
N ASP A 14 -24.17 -8.16 -21.29
CA ASP A 14 -25.52 -8.45 -21.77
C ASP A 14 -25.89 -9.93 -21.57
N ARG A 15 -24.98 -10.84 -21.94
CA ARG A 15 -25.21 -12.28 -21.77
C ARG A 15 -25.27 -12.70 -20.31
N LEU A 16 -24.50 -12.04 -19.42
CA LEU A 16 -24.59 -12.24 -17.98
C LEU A 16 -25.93 -11.72 -17.44
N LYS A 17 -26.37 -10.54 -17.89
CA LYS A 17 -27.66 -9.96 -17.50
C LYS A 17 -28.85 -10.82 -17.94
N ASN A 18 -28.77 -11.42 -19.12
CA ASN A 18 -29.79 -12.32 -19.67
C ASN A 18 -29.76 -13.74 -19.05
N GLY A 19 -28.78 -14.05 -18.20
CA GLY A 19 -28.62 -15.38 -17.60
C GLY A 19 -28.10 -16.45 -18.57
N GLU A 20 -27.56 -16.05 -19.72
CA GLU A 20 -26.96 -16.95 -20.71
C GLU A 20 -25.56 -17.42 -20.28
N LEU A 21 -24.89 -16.63 -19.44
CA LEU A 21 -23.62 -16.99 -18.81
C LEU A 21 -23.84 -17.45 -17.37
N ARG A 22 -23.29 -18.63 -17.06
CA ARG A 22 -23.36 -19.23 -15.71
C ARG A 22 -22.37 -18.62 -14.73
N ALA A 23 -21.26 -18.07 -15.22
CA ALA A 23 -20.22 -17.46 -14.41
C ALA A 23 -19.38 -16.50 -15.26
N VAL A 24 -18.86 -15.46 -14.61
CA VAL A 24 -17.90 -14.52 -15.20
C VAL A 24 -16.80 -14.28 -14.17
N VAL A 25 -15.55 -14.36 -14.62
CA VAL A 25 -14.37 -13.98 -13.82
C VAL A 25 -13.95 -12.57 -14.22
N CYS A 26 -13.95 -11.65 -13.27
CA CYS A 26 -13.61 -10.26 -13.51
C CYS A 26 -12.61 -9.73 -12.48
N SER A 27 -11.92 -8.64 -12.86
CA SER A 27 -11.19 -7.80 -11.91
C SER A 27 -12.16 -6.81 -11.23
N THR A 28 -11.66 -5.68 -10.75
CA THR A 28 -12.46 -4.52 -10.27
C THR A 28 -13.39 -3.92 -11.34
N SER A 29 -13.32 -4.38 -12.60
CA SER A 29 -14.08 -3.82 -13.72
C SER A 29 -15.60 -3.94 -13.59
N LEU A 30 -16.11 -4.85 -12.75
CA LEU A 30 -17.56 -5.02 -12.49
C LEU A 30 -17.95 -4.61 -11.05
N GLU A 31 -17.10 -3.86 -10.35
CA GLU A 31 -17.33 -3.47 -8.94
C GLU A 31 -18.43 -2.40 -8.80
N LEU A 32 -18.52 -1.46 -9.76
CA LEU A 32 -19.41 -0.31 -9.72
C LEU A 32 -20.43 -0.31 -10.87
N GLY A 33 -21.69 -0.02 -10.54
CA GLY A 33 -22.65 0.59 -11.47
C GLY A 33 -23.37 -0.32 -12.48
N ILE A 34 -23.30 -1.64 -12.35
CA ILE A 34 -24.00 -2.54 -13.28
C ILE A 34 -25.11 -3.31 -12.52
N ASP A 35 -26.34 -3.19 -13.03
CA ASP A 35 -27.45 -4.04 -12.64
C ASP A 35 -27.32 -5.39 -13.36
N ILE A 36 -26.78 -6.37 -12.65
CA ILE A 36 -26.55 -7.73 -13.14
C ILE A 36 -27.64 -8.64 -12.58
N GLY A 37 -28.89 -8.40 -13.00
CA GLY A 37 -30.10 -8.95 -12.37
C GLY A 37 -30.20 -10.49 -12.25
N ALA A 38 -29.39 -11.25 -13.00
CA ALA A 38 -29.36 -12.71 -12.94
C ALA A 38 -28.36 -13.27 -11.92
N VAL A 39 -27.44 -12.48 -11.38
CA VAL A 39 -26.39 -12.98 -10.48
C VAL A 39 -26.95 -13.18 -9.08
N ASP A 40 -26.76 -14.38 -8.55
CA ASP A 40 -27.19 -14.81 -7.21
C ASP A 40 -26.03 -15.11 -6.27
N LEU A 41 -24.80 -15.20 -6.75
CA LEU A 41 -23.60 -15.44 -5.94
C LEU A 41 -22.40 -14.65 -6.45
N VAL A 42 -21.67 -14.04 -5.52
CA VAL A 42 -20.36 -13.43 -5.78
C VAL A 42 -19.29 -14.20 -5.01
N VAL A 43 -18.28 -14.70 -5.73
CA VAL A 43 -17.12 -15.37 -5.13
C VAL A 43 -15.91 -14.45 -5.25
N MET A 44 -15.32 -14.10 -4.10
CA MET A 44 -14.10 -13.31 -4.03
C MET A 44 -12.94 -14.24 -3.67
N VAL A 45 -12.02 -14.42 -4.62
CA VAL A 45 -10.76 -15.11 -4.39
C VAL A 45 -9.78 -14.10 -3.80
N ALA A 46 -9.33 -14.38 -2.56
CA ALA A 46 -8.68 -13.45 -1.65
C ALA A 46 -9.57 -12.32 -1.12
N THR A 47 -9.20 -11.80 0.06
CA THR A 47 -9.89 -10.67 0.69
C THR A 47 -9.80 -9.42 -0.20
N PRO A 48 -10.89 -8.65 -0.42
CA PRO A 48 -10.88 -7.42 -1.23
C PRO A 48 -10.16 -6.24 -0.57
N LYS A 49 -9.47 -6.49 0.55
CA LYS A 49 -8.66 -5.54 1.32
C LYS A 49 -9.41 -4.28 1.78
N GLY A 50 -10.74 -4.36 1.89
CA GLY A 50 -11.61 -3.28 2.37
C GLY A 50 -13.07 -3.71 2.47
N VAL A 51 -13.77 -3.22 3.49
CA VAL A 51 -15.17 -3.61 3.80
C VAL A 51 -16.13 -3.00 2.78
N SER A 52 -15.93 -1.73 2.42
CA SER A 52 -16.75 -1.03 1.43
C SER A 52 -16.66 -1.72 0.06
N ARG A 53 -15.47 -2.20 -0.32
CA ARG A 53 -15.26 -2.98 -1.56
C ARG A 53 -15.97 -4.33 -1.50
N ALA A 54 -15.85 -5.04 -0.37
CA ALA A 54 -16.56 -6.30 -0.16
C ALA A 54 -18.07 -6.12 -0.34
N ILE A 55 -18.65 -5.09 0.29
CA ILE A 55 -20.09 -4.78 0.19
C ILE A 55 -20.48 -4.42 -1.25
N GLN A 56 -19.71 -3.57 -1.94
CA GLN A 56 -20.00 -3.20 -3.33
C GLN A 56 -19.99 -4.40 -4.28
N ARG A 57 -19.02 -5.32 -4.09
CA ARG A 57 -18.90 -6.56 -4.87
C ARG A 57 -20.03 -7.53 -4.54
N ILE A 58 -20.29 -7.80 -3.26
CA ILE A 58 -21.36 -8.71 -2.82
C ILE A 58 -22.73 -8.17 -3.28
N GLY A 59 -22.92 -6.85 -3.26
CA GLY A 59 -24.13 -6.18 -3.75
C GLY A 59 -24.43 -6.40 -5.24
N ARG A 60 -23.54 -7.03 -6.02
CA ARG A 60 -23.82 -7.50 -7.38
C ARG A 60 -24.67 -8.77 -7.40
N SER A 61 -24.65 -9.57 -6.32
CA SER A 61 -25.56 -10.69 -6.13
C SER A 61 -26.89 -10.20 -5.59
N GLY A 62 -27.98 -10.74 -6.13
CA GLY A 62 -29.33 -10.47 -5.65
C GLY A 62 -29.69 -9.00 -5.73
N HIS A 63 -29.29 -8.30 -6.79
CA HIS A 63 -29.47 -6.85 -6.97
C HIS A 63 -30.95 -6.49 -7.20
N SER A 64 -31.78 -6.64 -6.17
CA SER A 64 -33.21 -6.39 -6.16
C SER A 64 -33.67 -6.12 -4.74
N ILE A 65 -34.67 -5.24 -4.56
CA ILE A 65 -35.17 -4.80 -3.24
C ILE A 65 -35.60 -5.99 -2.35
N ASN A 66 -36.09 -7.06 -2.95
CA ASN A 66 -36.64 -8.23 -2.25
C ASN A 66 -35.69 -9.44 -2.21
N LYS A 67 -34.41 -9.28 -2.54
CA LYS A 67 -33.43 -10.37 -2.55
C LYS A 67 -32.29 -10.08 -1.60
N SER A 68 -31.78 -11.12 -0.94
CA SER A 68 -30.55 -11.05 -0.16
C SER A 68 -29.34 -11.19 -1.09
N SER A 69 -28.34 -10.34 -0.91
CA SER A 69 -27.05 -10.52 -1.56
C SER A 69 -26.26 -11.64 -0.89
N HIS A 70 -25.68 -12.53 -1.70
CA HIS A 70 -24.89 -13.66 -1.23
C HIS A 70 -23.46 -13.58 -1.75
N GLY A 71 -22.50 -13.69 -0.84
CA GLY A 71 -21.08 -13.55 -1.10
C GLY A 71 -20.26 -14.61 -0.39
N VAL A 72 -19.25 -15.14 -1.07
CA VAL A 72 -18.29 -16.11 -0.53
C VAL A 72 -16.89 -15.52 -0.63
N LEU A 73 -16.17 -15.49 0.50
CA LEU A 73 -14.75 -15.17 0.56
C LEU A 73 -13.95 -16.47 0.56
N VAL A 74 -13.05 -16.63 -0.41
CA VAL A 74 -12.15 -17.79 -0.52
C VAL A 74 -10.75 -17.32 -0.18
N ALA A 75 -10.29 -17.64 1.02
CA ALA A 75 -8.95 -17.34 1.46
C ALA A 75 -7.90 -18.13 0.65
N THR A 76 -6.84 -17.44 0.24
CA THR A 76 -5.75 -18.02 -0.57
C THR A 76 -4.61 -18.57 0.27
N ASN A 77 -4.52 -18.15 1.53
CA ASN A 77 -3.55 -18.58 2.52
C ASN A 77 -4.10 -18.34 3.93
N ILE A 78 -3.38 -18.80 4.95
CA ILE A 78 -3.88 -18.74 6.33
C ILE A 78 -3.98 -17.31 6.90
N ASN A 79 -3.09 -16.41 6.50
CA ASN A 79 -3.18 -15.00 6.92
C ASN A 79 -4.39 -14.31 6.26
N ASP A 80 -4.62 -14.58 4.98
CA ASP A 80 -5.81 -14.14 4.25
C ASP A 80 -7.10 -14.77 4.81
N LEU A 81 -7.04 -15.93 5.48
CA LEU A 81 -8.19 -16.51 6.18
C LEU A 81 -8.58 -15.68 7.40
N ALA A 82 -7.61 -15.20 8.18
CA ALA A 82 -7.89 -14.27 9.29
C ALA A 82 -8.49 -12.96 8.77
N GLU A 83 -7.96 -12.42 7.67
CA GLU A 83 -8.53 -11.23 7.01
C GLU A 83 -9.96 -11.45 6.51
N ALA A 84 -10.21 -12.57 5.84
CA ALA A 84 -11.53 -12.92 5.31
C ALA A 84 -12.54 -13.09 6.44
N THR A 85 -12.12 -13.70 7.54
CA THR A 85 -12.92 -13.89 8.76
C THR A 85 -13.36 -12.56 9.35
N VAL A 86 -12.42 -11.62 9.52
CA VAL A 86 -12.72 -10.27 10.03
C VAL A 86 -13.57 -9.48 9.03
N THR A 87 -13.25 -9.56 7.73
CA THR A 87 -14.01 -8.88 6.67
C THR A 87 -15.46 -9.35 6.66
N ALA A 88 -15.72 -10.65 6.75
CA ALA A 88 -17.07 -11.19 6.80
C ALA A 88 -17.86 -10.64 8.01
N LYS A 89 -17.23 -10.54 9.17
CA LYS A 89 -17.83 -9.94 10.37
C LYS A 89 -18.18 -8.47 10.15
N LEU A 90 -17.23 -7.66 9.69
CA LEU A 90 -17.44 -6.22 9.47
C LEU A 90 -18.49 -5.93 8.38
N VAL A 91 -18.56 -6.78 7.35
CA VAL A 91 -19.61 -6.71 6.31
C VAL A 91 -21.00 -6.93 6.91
N ARG A 92 -21.16 -7.94 7.79
CA ARG A 92 -22.44 -8.19 8.49
C ARG A 92 -22.82 -7.04 9.41
N GLU A 93 -21.83 -6.45 10.08
CA GLU A 93 -22.00 -5.31 10.99
C GLU A 93 -22.15 -3.96 10.26
N ARG A 94 -21.96 -3.92 8.93
CA ARG A 94 -21.97 -2.71 8.10
C ARG A 94 -20.96 -1.65 8.57
N ALA A 95 -19.83 -2.10 9.08
CA ALA A 95 -18.72 -1.24 9.50
C ALA A 95 -17.94 -0.73 8.27
N LEU A 96 -18.50 0.27 7.58
CA LEU A 96 -17.93 0.85 6.37
C LEU A 96 -16.59 1.54 6.65
N ASP A 97 -15.70 1.49 5.65
CA ASP A 97 -14.45 2.23 5.70
C ASP A 97 -14.70 3.74 5.72
N PRO A 98 -13.97 4.52 6.54
CA PRO A 98 -14.14 5.96 6.59
C PRO A 98 -13.76 6.60 5.26
N ILE A 99 -14.51 7.62 4.85
CA ILE A 99 -14.20 8.42 3.66
C ILE A 99 -13.19 9.50 4.09
N LYS A 100 -11.96 9.43 3.58
CA LYS A 100 -10.95 10.49 3.75
C LYS A 100 -11.14 11.53 2.66
N ILE A 101 -11.53 12.75 3.05
CA ILE A 101 -11.60 13.90 2.15
C ILE A 101 -10.22 14.55 2.12
N GLN A 102 -9.71 14.85 0.94
CA GLN A 102 -8.45 15.60 0.81
C GLN A 102 -8.69 17.04 1.28
N ASP A 103 -7.88 17.48 2.24
CA ASP A 103 -7.88 18.88 2.68
C ASP A 103 -7.19 19.73 1.61
N GLN A 104 -7.69 20.92 1.27
CA GLN A 104 -7.04 21.96 0.46
C GLN A 104 -6.15 21.54 -0.74
N PRO A 105 -6.61 20.72 -1.72
CA PRO A 105 -5.81 20.42 -2.92
C PRO A 105 -5.53 21.69 -3.76
N TYR A 106 -4.28 22.18 -3.73
CA TYR A 106 -3.90 23.46 -4.34
C TYR A 106 -4.02 23.48 -5.87
N ASP A 107 -3.80 22.34 -6.51
CA ASP A 107 -4.01 22.17 -7.95
C ASP A 107 -5.49 22.32 -8.35
N VAL A 108 -6.40 21.80 -7.52
CA VAL A 108 -7.84 21.95 -7.72
C VAL A 108 -8.27 23.41 -7.49
N VAL A 109 -7.71 24.10 -6.48
CA VAL A 109 -7.91 25.54 -6.28
C VAL A 109 -7.46 26.32 -7.53
N ALA A 110 -6.27 26.03 -8.05
CA ALA A 110 -5.74 26.66 -9.25
C ALA A 110 -6.68 26.46 -10.46
N GLN A 111 -7.16 25.23 -10.66
CA GLN A 111 -8.12 24.91 -11.72
C GLN A 111 -9.44 25.69 -11.56
N HIS A 112 -9.95 25.81 -10.33
CA HIS A 112 -11.18 26.54 -10.06
C HIS A 112 -11.04 28.05 -10.26
N ILE A 113 -9.92 28.66 -9.88
CA ILE A 113 -9.66 30.09 -10.13
C ILE A 113 -9.80 30.38 -11.63
N VAL A 114 -9.09 29.62 -12.47
CA VAL A 114 -9.15 29.77 -13.94
C VAL A 114 -10.56 29.55 -14.46
N GLY A 115 -11.27 28.54 -13.97
CA GLY A 115 -12.64 28.24 -14.37
C GLY A 115 -13.63 29.37 -14.04
N ILE A 116 -13.50 30.00 -12.86
CA ILE A 116 -14.35 31.12 -12.43
C ILE A 116 -14.11 32.33 -13.34
N VAL A 117 -12.84 32.71 -13.54
CA VAL A 117 -12.51 33.92 -14.31
C VAL A 117 -12.67 33.74 -15.82
N ALA A 118 -12.72 32.49 -16.30
CA ALA A 118 -13.09 32.18 -17.68
C ALA A 118 -14.57 32.49 -17.99
N LEU A 119 -15.45 32.52 -16.98
CA LEU A 119 -16.84 32.95 -17.15
C LEU A 119 -16.95 34.48 -17.16
N ARG A 120 -16.31 35.14 -16.20
CA ARG A 120 -16.25 36.60 -16.10
C ARG A 120 -15.09 37.04 -15.19
N PRO A 121 -14.45 38.19 -15.44
CA PRO A 121 -13.54 38.80 -14.47
C PRO A 121 -14.20 38.93 -13.09
N THR A 122 -13.49 38.54 -12.04
CA THR A 122 -14.01 38.43 -10.67
C THR A 122 -12.93 38.86 -9.68
N SER A 123 -13.30 39.57 -8.61
CA SER A 123 -12.32 40.04 -7.62
C SER A 123 -11.68 38.85 -6.88
N ALA A 124 -10.39 38.96 -6.54
CA ALA A 124 -9.69 37.89 -5.81
C ALA A 124 -10.40 37.52 -4.49
N ASN A 125 -10.99 38.50 -3.81
CA ASN A 125 -11.78 38.31 -2.59
C ASN A 125 -13.06 37.49 -2.82
N GLU A 126 -13.79 37.75 -3.92
CA GLU A 126 -14.97 36.97 -4.29
C GLU A 126 -14.61 35.53 -4.65
N VAL A 127 -13.51 35.34 -5.40
CA VAL A 127 -13.01 34.01 -5.77
C VAL A 127 -12.64 33.20 -4.52
N TYR A 128 -11.87 33.80 -3.60
CA TYR A 128 -11.51 33.18 -2.31
C TYR A 128 -12.76 32.84 -1.49
N SER A 129 -13.70 33.79 -1.35
CA SER A 129 -14.94 33.58 -0.60
C SER A 129 -15.82 32.50 -1.22
N LEU A 130 -15.80 32.33 -2.54
CA LEU A 130 -16.53 31.26 -3.23
C LEU A 130 -15.91 29.89 -2.94
N ILE A 131 -14.58 29.77 -3.08
CA ILE A 131 -13.84 28.50 -2.92
C ILE A 131 -13.95 27.99 -1.48
N THR A 132 -13.73 28.85 -0.48
CA THR A 132 -13.73 28.52 0.95
C THR A 132 -15.09 28.08 1.51
N ARG A 133 -16.18 28.17 0.73
CA ARG A 133 -17.48 27.59 1.10
C ARG A 133 -17.56 26.08 0.94
N ALA A 134 -16.69 25.49 0.13
CA ALA A 134 -16.68 24.05 -0.07
C ALA A 134 -15.84 23.36 1.02
N LEU A 135 -16.34 22.23 1.55
CA LEU A 135 -15.75 21.50 2.68
C LEU A 135 -14.23 21.26 2.57
N PRO A 136 -13.67 20.86 1.41
CA PRO A 136 -12.21 20.68 1.29
C PRO A 136 -11.39 21.95 1.47
N PHE A 137 -11.97 23.14 1.33
CA PHE A 137 -11.23 24.41 1.31
C PHE A 137 -11.61 25.35 2.46
N THR A 138 -12.40 24.88 3.44
CA THR A 138 -12.87 25.74 4.55
C THR A 138 -11.73 26.30 5.40
N SER A 139 -10.61 25.57 5.47
CA SER A 139 -9.41 25.91 6.21
C SER A 139 -8.32 26.56 5.34
N LEU A 140 -8.56 26.75 4.03
CA LEU A 140 -7.57 27.33 3.11
C LEU A 140 -7.22 28.74 3.56
N ALA A 141 -5.96 28.96 3.93
CA ALA A 141 -5.51 30.26 4.41
C ALA A 141 -5.39 31.26 3.25
N ARG A 142 -5.56 32.55 3.55
CA ARG A 142 -5.59 33.58 2.51
C ARG A 142 -4.23 33.74 1.80
N ASP A 143 -3.15 33.68 2.55
CA ASP A 143 -1.78 33.68 2.03
C ASP A 143 -1.53 32.49 1.09
N GLN A 144 -2.03 31.30 1.42
CA GLN A 144 -1.93 30.12 0.54
C GLN A 144 -2.69 30.34 -0.77
N PHE A 145 -3.91 30.89 -0.70
CA PHE A 145 -4.67 31.28 -1.88
C PHE A 145 -3.92 32.30 -2.75
N ASP A 146 -3.35 33.34 -2.13
CA ASP A 146 -2.62 34.38 -2.85
C ASP A 146 -1.34 33.82 -3.49
N ARG A 147 -0.65 32.85 -2.87
CA ARG A 147 0.48 32.12 -3.52
C ARG A 147 0.03 31.34 -4.75
N ILE A 148 -1.12 30.67 -4.71
CA ILE A 148 -1.68 29.95 -5.86
C ILE A 148 -2.06 30.93 -6.98
N LEU A 149 -2.62 32.08 -6.62
CA LEU A 149 -2.95 33.14 -7.57
C LEU A 149 -1.68 33.71 -8.23
N GLY A 150 -0.63 33.98 -7.46
CA GLY A 150 0.66 34.43 -7.98
C GLY A 150 1.32 33.42 -8.93
N TYR A 151 1.21 32.12 -8.60
CA TYR A 151 1.57 31.05 -9.54
C TYR A 151 0.78 31.17 -10.86
N LEU A 152 -0.54 31.34 -10.80
CA LEU A 152 -1.36 31.45 -12.00
C LEU A 152 -1.09 32.74 -12.80
N GLU A 153 -0.53 33.78 -12.21
CA GLU A 153 -0.21 35.02 -12.92
C GLU A 153 1.07 34.90 -13.75
N GLY A 154 2.12 34.29 -13.20
CA GLY A 154 3.46 34.31 -13.82
C GLY A 154 4.26 33.00 -13.79
N GLY A 155 3.75 31.95 -13.13
CA GLY A 155 4.42 30.66 -12.99
C GLY A 155 5.40 30.55 -11.81
N GLY A 156 5.43 31.52 -10.87
CA GLY A 156 6.44 31.61 -9.80
C GLY A 156 7.61 32.54 -10.16
N GLU A 157 8.42 32.97 -9.18
CA GLU A 157 9.67 33.74 -9.35
C GLU A 157 10.66 33.11 -10.36
N ALA A 158 10.88 31.80 -10.30
CA ALA A 158 11.84 31.09 -11.18
C ALA A 158 11.36 30.97 -12.63
N LEU A 159 10.05 31.09 -12.87
CA LEU A 159 9.46 31.01 -14.21
C LEU A 159 8.92 32.37 -14.73
N ALA A 160 8.84 33.39 -13.87
CA ALA A 160 8.22 34.68 -14.15
C ALA A 160 8.86 35.44 -15.33
N GLN A 161 10.20 35.50 -15.41
CA GLN A 161 10.83 36.37 -16.39
C GLN A 161 10.87 35.80 -17.82
N GLN A 162 11.15 34.50 -17.98
CA GLN A 162 11.32 33.89 -19.29
C GLN A 162 10.10 33.09 -19.76
N TYR A 163 9.20 32.71 -18.85
CA TYR A 163 8.14 31.75 -19.11
C TYR A 163 6.75 32.16 -18.63
N ALA A 164 6.54 33.40 -18.14
CA ALA A 164 5.21 33.91 -17.79
C ALA A 164 4.20 33.76 -18.95
N GLY A 165 4.61 33.96 -20.21
CA GLY A 165 3.74 33.76 -21.37
C GLY A 165 3.34 32.29 -21.65
N VAL A 166 3.99 31.33 -20.97
CA VAL A 166 3.72 29.89 -21.06
C VAL A 166 2.89 29.43 -19.86
N PHE A 167 3.28 29.83 -18.65
CA PHE A 167 2.65 29.36 -17.40
C PHE A 167 1.51 30.25 -16.91
N GLY A 168 1.58 31.57 -17.14
CA GLY A 168 0.55 32.54 -16.77
C GLY A 168 -0.80 32.24 -17.42
N LYS A 169 -1.82 32.08 -16.57
CA LYS A 169 -3.23 31.81 -16.90
C LYS A 169 -4.12 33.00 -16.63
N VAL A 170 -3.78 33.82 -15.65
CA VAL A 170 -4.57 34.96 -15.21
C VAL A 170 -3.71 36.23 -15.14
N THR A 171 -4.37 37.37 -15.03
CA THR A 171 -3.77 38.66 -14.71
C THR A 171 -4.59 39.29 -13.59
N VAL A 172 -3.91 39.96 -12.66
CA VAL A 172 -4.56 40.73 -11.59
C VAL A 172 -4.31 42.22 -11.85
N ASP A 173 -5.36 43.04 -11.86
CA ASP A 173 -5.22 44.49 -11.99
C ASP A 173 -4.98 45.18 -10.64
N GLU A 174 -4.74 46.50 -10.67
CA GLU A 174 -4.47 47.31 -9.48
C GLU A 174 -5.64 47.31 -8.48
N GLU A 175 -6.86 47.07 -8.97
CA GLU A 175 -8.08 46.94 -8.16
C GLU A 175 -8.31 45.51 -7.62
N GLY A 176 -7.44 44.55 -7.93
CA GLY A 176 -7.53 43.17 -7.48
C GLY A 176 -8.55 42.31 -8.23
N LEU A 177 -8.95 42.74 -9.43
CA LEU A 177 -9.80 41.99 -10.35
C LEU A 177 -8.95 40.94 -11.09
N VAL A 178 -9.36 39.69 -10.99
CA VAL A 178 -8.70 38.58 -11.67
C VAL A 178 -9.41 38.31 -12.99
N SER A 179 -8.65 38.26 -14.08
CA SER A 179 -9.13 37.97 -15.43
C SER A 179 -8.21 36.99 -16.16
N LEU A 180 -8.68 36.36 -17.24
CA LEU A 180 -7.81 35.50 -18.05
C LEU A 180 -6.74 36.35 -18.76
N ALA A 181 -5.48 35.91 -18.69
CA ALA A 181 -4.38 36.59 -19.38
C ALA A 181 -4.56 36.60 -20.91
N HIS A 182 -5.26 35.60 -21.46
CA HIS A 182 -5.56 35.52 -22.90
C HIS A 182 -6.81 34.65 -23.17
N PRO A 183 -7.69 35.01 -24.13
CA PRO A 183 -8.89 34.22 -24.47
C PRO A 183 -8.65 32.75 -24.86
N ARG A 184 -7.43 32.42 -25.31
CA ARG A 184 -7.03 31.03 -25.63
C ARG A 184 -7.09 30.10 -24.42
N ILE A 185 -6.85 30.64 -23.22
CA ILE A 185 -6.73 29.89 -21.97
C ILE A 185 -8.08 29.26 -21.61
N ALA A 186 -9.20 29.94 -21.91
CA ALA A 186 -10.53 29.33 -21.77
C ALA A 186 -10.70 28.06 -22.61
N ARG A 187 -10.17 28.03 -23.86
CA ARG A 187 -10.24 26.85 -24.73
C ARG A 187 -9.34 25.73 -24.23
N GLU A 188 -8.15 26.08 -23.76
CA GLU A 188 -7.20 25.13 -23.15
C GLU A 188 -7.78 24.54 -21.87
N PHE A 189 -8.43 25.36 -21.03
CA PHE A 189 -9.12 24.93 -19.83
C PHE A 189 -10.21 23.91 -20.14
N LEU A 190 -11.11 24.18 -21.10
CA LEU A 190 -12.23 23.28 -21.42
C LEU A 190 -11.81 21.87 -21.88
N VAL A 191 -10.64 21.72 -22.51
CA VAL A 191 -10.15 20.39 -22.94
C VAL A 191 -9.31 19.69 -21.85
N ASN A 192 -8.94 20.40 -20.79
CA ASN A 192 -8.08 19.91 -19.71
C ASN A 192 -8.78 19.84 -18.35
N ILE A 193 -9.97 20.43 -18.21
CA ILE A 193 -10.76 20.41 -16.98
C ILE A 193 -11.03 18.99 -16.50
N GLY A 194 -10.88 18.77 -15.20
CA GLY A 194 -11.03 17.49 -14.54
C GLY A 194 -9.84 17.16 -13.64
N THR A 195 -10.08 16.26 -12.70
CA THR A 195 -9.07 15.80 -11.73
C THR A 195 -8.59 14.39 -12.02
N ILE A 196 -9.33 13.61 -12.82
CA ILE A 196 -8.95 12.23 -13.17
C ILE A 196 -7.71 12.27 -14.07
N VAL A 197 -6.59 11.80 -13.54
CA VAL A 197 -5.36 11.57 -14.29
C VAL A 197 -5.39 10.15 -14.86
N SER A 198 -5.13 10.01 -16.17
CA SER A 198 -5.04 8.68 -16.78
C SER A 198 -3.68 8.07 -16.46
N GLU A 199 -3.67 6.89 -15.86
CA GLU A 199 -2.46 6.08 -15.74
C GLU A 199 -2.07 5.56 -17.12
N GLY A 200 -0.92 6.00 -17.62
CA GLY A 200 -0.33 5.49 -18.85
C GLY A 200 0.35 4.14 -18.62
N PHE A 201 0.68 3.48 -19.72
CA PHE A 201 1.68 2.42 -19.73
C PHE A 201 2.98 2.99 -20.31
N VAL A 202 4.11 2.55 -19.77
CA VAL A 202 5.46 2.89 -20.23
C VAL A 202 6.07 1.68 -20.92
N ASP A 203 6.60 1.87 -22.12
CA ASP A 203 7.30 0.83 -22.85
C ASP A 203 8.73 0.68 -22.32
N VAL A 204 9.11 -0.56 -22.00
CA VAL A 204 10.44 -0.86 -21.46
C VAL A 204 11.35 -1.29 -22.60
N LEU A 205 12.41 -0.51 -22.86
CA LEU A 205 13.34 -0.72 -23.97
C LEU A 205 14.74 -1.08 -23.48
N LEU A 206 15.24 -2.22 -23.95
CA LEU A 206 16.66 -2.56 -23.87
C LEU A 206 17.34 -2.12 -25.16
N LYS A 207 18.20 -1.09 -25.08
CA LYS A 207 18.77 -0.39 -26.25
C LYS A 207 17.66 0.16 -27.16
N ARG A 208 17.37 -0.51 -28.29
CA ARG A 208 16.30 -0.15 -29.24
C ARG A 208 15.18 -1.19 -29.32
N ARG A 209 15.23 -2.23 -28.49
CA ARG A 209 14.27 -3.33 -28.52
C ARG A 209 13.30 -3.22 -27.35
N ARG A 210 12.01 -3.13 -27.65
CA ARG A 210 10.93 -3.23 -26.65
C ARG A 210 10.94 -4.64 -26.03
N ILE A 211 11.04 -4.72 -24.71
CA ILE A 211 11.00 -5.98 -23.94
C ILE A 211 9.61 -6.20 -23.34
N GLY A 212 8.90 -5.13 -23.02
CA GLY A 212 7.54 -5.20 -22.49
C GLY A 212 6.97 -3.82 -22.26
N SER A 213 5.88 -3.77 -21.52
CA SER A 213 5.22 -2.54 -21.08
C SER A 213 4.79 -2.74 -19.64
N VAL A 214 4.86 -1.69 -18.84
CA VAL A 214 4.49 -1.68 -17.42
C VAL A 214 3.68 -0.44 -17.14
N GLU A 215 2.93 -0.43 -16.05
CA GLU A 215 2.21 0.77 -15.63
C GLU A 215 3.20 1.91 -15.37
N GLU A 216 2.81 3.11 -15.81
CA GLU A 216 3.62 4.31 -15.65
C GLU A 216 3.92 4.59 -14.17
N ALA A 217 2.98 4.31 -13.26
CA ALA A 217 3.17 4.42 -11.82
C ALA A 217 4.28 3.49 -11.30
N PHE A 218 4.47 2.32 -11.91
CA PHE A 218 5.51 1.38 -11.50
C PHE A 218 6.90 1.87 -11.90
N ILE A 219 7.13 2.28 -13.16
CA ILE A 219 8.43 2.86 -13.57
C ILE A 219 8.75 4.09 -12.74
N LYS A 220 7.74 4.90 -12.43
CA LYS A 220 7.88 6.05 -11.56
C LYS A 220 7.78 5.71 -10.07
N SER A 221 7.97 4.46 -9.68
CA SER A 221 8.38 4.14 -8.30
C SER A 221 9.89 3.93 -8.20
N LEU A 222 10.60 3.85 -9.34
CA LEU A 222 11.99 3.39 -9.47
C LEU A 222 12.97 4.53 -9.77
N ASN A 223 13.92 4.81 -8.89
CA ASN A 223 14.96 5.79 -9.19
C ASN A 223 15.87 5.32 -10.34
N ILE A 224 16.48 6.26 -11.07
CA ILE A 224 17.54 5.90 -12.04
C ILE A 224 18.66 5.16 -11.29
N GLY A 225 19.02 3.98 -11.80
CA GLY A 225 19.94 3.06 -11.17
C GLY A 225 19.29 1.94 -10.37
N ASP A 226 17.99 2.05 -10.04
CA ASP A 226 17.25 0.96 -9.42
C ASP A 226 17.10 -0.20 -10.39
N TYR A 227 17.18 -1.40 -9.85
CA TYR A 227 16.91 -2.61 -10.62
C TYR A 227 15.54 -3.18 -10.29
N PHE A 228 14.87 -3.65 -11.33
CA PHE A 228 13.54 -4.25 -11.28
C PHE A 228 13.45 -5.45 -12.23
N VAL A 229 12.40 -6.25 -12.09
CA VAL A 229 12.22 -7.46 -12.90
C VAL A 229 11.01 -7.34 -13.81
N LEU A 230 11.21 -7.56 -15.11
CA LEU A 230 10.15 -7.63 -16.12
C LEU A 230 10.27 -8.90 -16.95
N GLY A 231 9.21 -9.72 -16.99
CA GLY A 231 9.20 -10.97 -17.76
C GLY A 231 10.32 -11.94 -17.35
N GLY A 232 10.67 -11.97 -16.06
CA GLY A 232 11.73 -12.82 -15.52
C GLY A 232 13.17 -12.35 -15.79
N ARG A 233 13.37 -11.11 -16.27
CA ARG A 233 14.69 -10.53 -16.51
C ARG A 233 14.96 -9.39 -15.54
N ALA A 234 16.13 -9.39 -14.90
CA ALA A 234 16.61 -8.28 -14.09
C ALA A 234 17.11 -7.14 -15.00
N LEU A 235 16.55 -5.96 -14.78
CA LEU A 235 16.77 -4.76 -15.59
C LEU A 235 17.19 -3.62 -14.67
N ARG A 236 18.27 -2.92 -15.00
CA ARG A 236 18.62 -1.65 -14.37
C ARG A 236 17.92 -0.54 -15.11
N LEU A 237 17.17 0.31 -14.42
CA LEU A 237 16.65 1.54 -15.01
C LEU A 237 17.82 2.49 -15.25
N VAL A 238 18.03 2.87 -16.51
CA VAL A 238 19.14 3.75 -16.91
C VAL A 238 18.64 5.16 -17.19
N ASP A 239 17.46 5.27 -17.80
CA ASP A 239 16.84 6.54 -18.14
C ASP A 239 15.33 6.38 -18.35
N THR A 240 14.59 7.49 -18.31
CA THR A 240 13.15 7.51 -18.57
C THR A 240 12.80 8.58 -19.60
N GLY A 241 11.82 8.28 -20.45
CA GLY A 241 11.23 9.16 -21.45
C GLY A 241 9.72 9.33 -21.25
N VAL A 242 9.07 10.09 -22.13
CA VAL A 242 7.66 10.50 -21.97
C VAL A 242 6.68 9.32 -21.92
N GLN A 243 7.03 8.17 -22.51
CA GLN A 243 6.31 6.87 -22.44
C GLN A 243 7.27 5.68 -22.60
N GLU A 244 8.55 5.89 -22.29
CA GLU A 244 9.61 4.90 -22.52
C GLU A 244 10.47 4.79 -21.25
N ALA A 245 10.91 3.58 -20.91
CA ALA A 245 11.90 3.33 -19.87
C ALA A 245 13.09 2.63 -20.51
N PHE A 246 14.25 3.28 -20.49
CA PHE A 246 15.48 2.72 -21.02
C PHE A 246 16.16 1.91 -19.95
N VAL A 247 16.43 0.65 -20.27
CA VAL A 247 16.99 -0.31 -19.33
C VAL A 247 18.25 -0.97 -19.89
N GLU A 248 19.09 -1.43 -18.98
CA GLU A 248 20.20 -2.33 -19.25
C GLU A 248 19.96 -3.68 -18.59
N ARG A 249 20.57 -4.72 -19.15
CA ARG A 249 20.57 -6.03 -18.47
C ARG A 249 21.40 -5.92 -17.21
N ALA A 250 20.83 -6.38 -16.12
CA ALA A 250 21.48 -6.43 -14.82
C ALA A 250 21.46 -7.85 -14.29
N ASP A 251 21.84 -8.79 -15.16
CA ASP A 251 21.88 -10.21 -14.84
C ASP A 251 22.83 -10.41 -13.62
N GLY A 252 22.29 -10.91 -12.51
CA GLY A 252 23.04 -11.16 -11.27
C GLY A 252 23.15 -9.99 -10.27
N GLN A 253 22.58 -8.81 -10.56
CA GLN A 253 22.49 -7.71 -9.59
C GLN A 253 21.18 -7.80 -8.78
N LEU A 254 21.27 -7.53 -7.47
CA LEU A 254 20.11 -7.52 -6.56
C LEU A 254 19.19 -6.35 -6.90
N PRO A 255 17.90 -6.58 -7.23
CA PRO A 255 16.98 -5.50 -7.49
C PRO A 255 16.65 -4.70 -6.23
N THR A 256 16.71 -3.37 -6.37
CA THR A 256 16.34 -2.43 -5.31
C THR A 256 14.83 -2.46 -5.07
N ILE A 257 14.04 -2.63 -6.14
CA ILE A 257 12.59 -2.61 -6.08
C ILE A 257 12.05 -3.80 -6.87
N PRO A 258 11.19 -4.61 -6.27
CA PRO A 258 10.82 -5.85 -6.90
C PRO A 258 9.63 -5.76 -7.85
N ARG A 259 9.40 -6.89 -8.53
CA ARG A 259 8.42 -7.14 -9.62
C ARG A 259 7.18 -6.25 -9.62
N TRP A 260 6.84 -5.76 -10.81
CA TRP A 260 5.55 -5.15 -11.14
C TRP A 260 4.40 -6.09 -10.75
N ASN A 261 3.71 -5.75 -9.66
CA ASN A 261 2.49 -6.40 -9.18
C ASN A 261 1.42 -5.33 -8.98
N ALA A 262 0.75 -4.97 -10.07
CA ALA A 262 -0.33 -3.98 -10.19
C ALA A 262 -1.60 -4.25 -9.36
N ALA A 263 -1.58 -5.10 -8.33
CA ALA A 263 -2.83 -5.67 -7.79
C ALA A 263 -2.89 -5.94 -6.28
N LYS A 264 -1.89 -5.55 -5.47
CA LYS A 264 -2.05 -5.62 -4.01
C LYS A 264 -2.58 -4.31 -3.48
N MET A 265 -3.90 -4.16 -3.51
CA MET A 265 -4.56 -3.08 -2.76
C MET A 265 -4.19 -3.21 -1.28
N PRO A 266 -3.82 -2.11 -0.59
CA PRO A 266 -3.54 -2.15 0.83
C PRO A 266 -4.81 -2.47 1.62
N LEU A 267 -4.67 -3.11 2.77
CA LEU A 267 -5.73 -3.16 3.78
C LEU A 267 -6.15 -1.74 4.14
N THR A 268 -7.46 -1.48 4.13
CA THR A 268 -8.06 -0.30 4.75
C THR A 268 -7.74 -0.27 6.24
N SER A 269 -7.49 0.92 6.80
CA SER A 269 -7.12 1.09 8.21
C SER A 269 -8.11 0.46 9.20
N GLY A 270 -9.42 0.52 8.91
CA GLY A 270 -10.46 -0.15 9.70
C GLY A 270 -10.30 -1.67 9.76
N LEU A 271 -10.08 -2.30 8.61
CA LEU A 271 -9.87 -3.74 8.51
C LEU A 271 -8.54 -4.17 9.16
N ALA A 272 -7.46 -3.40 8.98
CA ALA A 272 -6.18 -3.67 9.63
C ALA A 272 -6.30 -3.66 11.16
N ARG A 273 -7.00 -2.66 11.73
CA ARG A 273 -7.29 -2.57 13.16
C ARG A 273 -8.09 -3.76 13.68
N ALA A 274 -9.12 -4.19 12.95
CA ALA A 274 -9.94 -5.33 13.35
C ALA A 274 -9.18 -6.67 13.28
N VAL A 275 -8.23 -6.83 12.35
CA VAL A 275 -7.31 -7.98 12.34
C VAL A 275 -6.35 -7.92 13.52
N ARG A 276 -5.85 -6.74 13.88
CA ARG A 276 -5.03 -6.55 15.09
C ARG A 276 -5.79 -6.94 16.36
N GLU A 277 -7.04 -6.52 16.50
CA GLU A 277 -7.90 -6.88 17.63
C GLU A 277 -8.14 -8.41 17.71
N LEU A 278 -8.39 -9.06 16.57
CA LEU A 278 -8.46 -10.52 16.49
C LEU A 278 -7.17 -11.18 16.99
N ARG A 279 -6.00 -10.68 16.55
CA ARG A 279 -4.70 -11.22 16.98
C ARG A 279 -4.47 -11.03 18.49
N ALA A 280 -4.80 -9.87 19.03
CA ALA A 280 -4.64 -9.57 20.45
C ALA A 280 -5.54 -10.45 21.33
N GLU A 281 -6.81 -10.62 20.95
CA GLU A 281 -7.74 -11.47 21.70
C GLU A 281 -7.32 -12.94 21.65
N LEU A 282 -6.89 -13.44 20.49
CA LEU A 282 -6.36 -14.81 20.38
C LEU A 282 -5.08 -14.99 21.18
N ALA A 283 -4.17 -14.02 21.16
CA ALA A 283 -2.95 -14.08 21.98
C ALA A 283 -3.30 -14.22 23.47
N ARG A 284 -4.19 -13.37 24.00
CA ARG A 284 -4.63 -13.46 25.41
C ARG A 284 -5.22 -14.82 25.75
N ARG A 285 -6.11 -15.35 24.90
CA ARG A 285 -6.75 -16.67 25.12
C ARG A 285 -5.78 -17.83 25.12
N LEU A 286 -4.74 -17.76 24.28
CA LEU A 286 -3.73 -18.83 24.17
C LEU A 286 -2.63 -18.70 25.23
N GLU A 287 -2.35 -17.49 25.72
CA GLU A 287 -1.35 -17.23 26.76
C GLU A 287 -1.79 -17.66 28.16
N ASP A 288 -3.10 -17.59 28.47
CA ASP A 288 -3.70 -18.12 29.69
C ASP A 288 -3.48 -19.64 29.89
N SER A 289 -2.82 -20.31 28.93
CA SER A 289 -2.45 -21.74 28.97
C SER A 289 -0.97 -22.03 28.73
N ARG A 290 -0.06 -21.06 28.88
CA ARG A 290 1.39 -21.35 28.87
C ARG A 290 1.73 -22.34 30.01
N PRO A 291 2.28 -23.54 29.72
CA PRO A 291 2.84 -24.38 30.76
C PRO A 291 4.12 -23.70 31.28
N GLY A 292 4.03 -23.06 32.45
CA GLY A 292 5.19 -22.50 33.13
C GLY A 292 4.96 -21.28 34.02
N CYS A 293 3.84 -20.55 33.90
CA CYS A 293 3.72 -19.26 34.61
C CYS A 293 2.74 -19.21 35.79
N HIS A 294 1.89 -20.20 36.05
CA HIS A 294 0.98 -20.18 37.22
C HIS A 294 1.10 -21.44 38.08
N GLY A 295 1.24 -21.22 39.39
CA GLY A 295 1.53 -22.25 40.38
C GLY A 295 0.47 -23.35 40.47
N LYS A 296 0.98 -24.58 40.60
CA LYS A 296 0.34 -25.77 41.19
C LYS A 296 -1.17 -25.90 40.96
N ARG A 297 -1.57 -26.62 39.91
CA ARG A 297 -2.69 -27.57 39.99
C ARG A 297 -2.54 -28.69 38.98
N ALA A 298 -2.28 -29.87 39.51
CA ALA A 298 -2.10 -31.11 38.77
C ALA A 298 -3.40 -31.58 38.10
N SER A 299 -3.28 -32.18 36.92
CA SER A 299 -4.09 -33.36 36.59
C SER A 299 -3.28 -34.33 35.72
N ARG A 300 -3.14 -35.55 36.23
CA ARG A 300 -2.56 -36.71 35.53
C ARG A 300 -3.44 -37.05 34.34
N LEU A 301 -2.86 -37.54 33.23
CA LEU A 301 -3.40 -38.69 32.48
C LEU A 301 -2.37 -39.26 31.46
N SER A 302 -2.05 -40.52 31.71
CA SER A 302 -1.68 -41.64 30.82
C SER A 302 -0.73 -41.47 29.62
N ASN A 303 0.44 -42.09 29.76
CA ASN A 303 1.34 -42.58 28.72
C ASN A 303 0.67 -43.60 27.78
N GLN A 304 0.77 -43.39 26.47
CA GLN A 304 0.82 -44.48 25.48
C GLN A 304 1.65 -44.06 24.24
N ALA A 305 2.58 -44.92 23.86
CA ALA A 305 3.62 -44.75 22.85
C ALA A 305 3.08 -44.51 21.43
N ARG A 306 3.76 -43.65 20.63
CA ARG A 306 3.44 -43.38 19.22
C ARG A 306 4.60 -43.77 18.29
N GLY A 307 4.28 -44.59 17.27
CA GLY A 307 5.12 -44.91 16.13
C GLY A 307 5.09 -43.84 15.01
N PRO A 308 5.64 -44.13 13.81
CA PRO A 308 5.95 -43.11 12.81
C PRO A 308 4.71 -42.45 12.19
N LEU A 309 4.83 -41.15 11.93
CA LEU A 309 3.75 -40.19 11.74
C LEU A 309 3.27 -40.10 10.27
N THR A 310 2.00 -40.43 10.03
CA THR A 310 1.20 -39.97 8.86
C THR A 310 0.20 -38.88 9.30
N ARG A 311 -0.45 -38.21 8.34
CA ARG A 311 -1.35 -37.01 8.40
C ARG A 311 -2.47 -36.97 9.46
N THR A 312 -2.51 -37.91 10.40
CA THR A 312 -3.54 -38.11 11.43
C THR A 312 -3.03 -37.93 12.87
N ASN A 313 -1.77 -37.54 13.08
CA ASN A 313 -1.20 -37.29 14.41
C ASN A 313 -0.78 -35.82 14.60
N ARG A 314 -1.73 -34.89 14.48
CA ARG A 314 -1.55 -33.54 15.04
C ARG A 314 -1.64 -33.62 16.57
N PRO A 315 -0.91 -32.79 17.34
CA PRO A 315 -1.13 -32.69 18.77
C PRO A 315 -2.60 -32.39 19.04
N ALA A 316 -3.17 -33.03 20.05
CA ALA A 316 -4.56 -32.76 20.43
C ALA A 316 -4.64 -31.32 20.97
N PHE A 317 -5.61 -30.55 20.50
CA PHE A 317 -5.90 -29.22 21.03
C PHE A 317 -6.13 -29.29 22.54
N ASP A 318 -5.46 -28.42 23.29
CA ASP A 318 -5.63 -28.33 24.75
C ASP A 318 -6.95 -27.63 25.13
N GLY A 319 -7.20 -27.43 26.43
CA GLY A 319 -8.42 -26.77 26.91
C GLY A 319 -8.58 -25.33 26.41
N ALA A 320 -7.49 -24.57 26.29
CA ALA A 320 -7.55 -23.19 25.80
C ALA A 320 -7.64 -23.12 24.28
N ASP A 321 -7.03 -24.05 23.56
CA ASP A 321 -7.19 -24.18 22.11
C ASP A 321 -8.65 -24.37 21.76
N ASN A 322 -9.34 -25.31 22.43
CA ASN A 322 -10.76 -25.54 22.19
C ASN A 322 -11.60 -24.31 22.55
N ALA A 323 -11.29 -23.62 23.65
CA ALA A 323 -11.98 -22.38 24.02
C ALA A 323 -11.75 -21.23 23.00
N ALA A 324 -10.56 -21.12 22.41
CA ALA A 324 -10.25 -20.16 21.36
C ALA A 324 -10.94 -20.51 20.04
N ILE A 325 -11.00 -21.81 19.70
CA ILE A 325 -11.74 -22.32 18.54
C ILE A 325 -13.23 -22.03 18.67
N ASP A 326 -13.84 -22.37 19.81
CA ASP A 326 -15.27 -22.14 20.08
C ASP A 326 -15.59 -20.64 19.98
N TRP A 327 -14.74 -19.79 20.58
CA TRP A 327 -14.88 -18.34 20.46
C TRP A 327 -14.83 -17.84 19.01
N LEU A 328 -13.91 -18.35 18.18
CA LEU A 328 -13.84 -17.99 16.76
C LEU A 328 -15.12 -18.40 16.01
N VAL A 329 -15.61 -19.62 16.26
CA VAL A 329 -16.84 -20.14 15.65
C VAL A 329 -18.04 -19.28 16.05
N GLU A 330 -18.17 -18.94 17.33
CA GLU A 330 -19.29 -18.15 17.85
C GLU A 330 -19.24 -16.68 17.39
N GLN A 331 -18.10 -16.00 17.59
CA GLN A 331 -17.98 -14.56 17.37
C GLN A 331 -17.85 -14.16 15.90
N TYR A 332 -17.20 -15.00 15.09
CA TYR A 332 -16.97 -14.73 13.67
C TYR A 332 -17.83 -15.57 12.74
N GLN A 333 -18.58 -16.55 13.27
CA GLN A 333 -19.50 -17.41 12.51
C GLN A 333 -18.79 -18.11 11.35
N ILE A 334 -17.60 -18.65 11.62
CA ILE A 334 -16.81 -19.43 10.67
C ILE A 334 -16.93 -20.93 10.96
N SER A 335 -16.53 -21.76 9.99
CA SER A 335 -16.51 -23.21 10.20
C SER A 335 -15.46 -23.62 11.24
N LEU A 336 -15.71 -24.75 11.91
CA LEU A 336 -14.76 -25.37 12.83
C LEU A 336 -13.38 -25.57 12.18
N ALA A 337 -13.34 -26.02 10.93
CA ALA A 337 -12.09 -26.23 10.20
C ALA A 337 -11.31 -24.93 10.00
N ASN A 338 -11.98 -23.81 9.70
CA ASN A 338 -11.32 -22.50 9.55
C ASN A 338 -10.81 -21.99 10.90
N ALA A 339 -11.60 -22.14 11.97
CA ALA A 339 -11.20 -21.75 13.32
C ALA A 339 -9.96 -22.54 13.78
N GLN A 340 -9.96 -23.87 13.58
CA GLN A 340 -8.82 -24.74 13.89
C GLN A 340 -7.56 -24.34 13.12
N ALA A 341 -7.68 -24.02 11.84
CA ALA A 341 -6.55 -23.60 11.02
C ALA A 341 -5.93 -22.28 11.52
N ILE A 342 -6.75 -21.32 11.95
CA ILE A 342 -6.28 -20.07 12.55
C ILE A 342 -5.52 -20.36 13.85
N VAL A 343 -6.09 -21.14 14.77
CA VAL A 343 -5.45 -21.47 16.06
C VAL A 343 -4.15 -22.25 15.85
N GLU A 344 -4.10 -23.19 14.90
CA GLU A 344 -2.90 -23.93 14.54
C GLU A 344 -1.75 -23.00 14.11
N GLN A 345 -2.04 -21.97 13.31
CA GLN A 345 -1.04 -20.97 12.92
C GLN A 345 -0.52 -20.18 14.12
N PHE A 346 -1.40 -19.77 15.03
CA PHE A 346 -1.02 -19.01 16.22
C PHE A 346 -0.16 -19.84 17.17
N ARG A 347 -0.48 -21.14 17.32
CA ARG A 347 0.38 -22.06 18.08
C ARG A 347 1.73 -22.27 17.41
N ALA A 348 1.77 -22.44 16.09
CA ALA A 348 3.03 -22.53 15.34
C ALA A 348 3.90 -21.28 15.52
N GLN A 349 3.29 -20.08 15.60
CA GLN A 349 4.01 -18.85 15.94
C GLN A 349 4.61 -18.92 17.35
N LEU A 350 3.78 -19.24 18.35
CA LEU A 350 4.18 -19.27 19.77
C LEU A 350 5.32 -20.24 20.09
N VAL A 351 5.54 -21.26 19.25
CA VAL A 351 6.66 -22.19 19.41
C VAL A 351 8.02 -21.51 19.20
N ILE A 352 8.10 -20.52 18.31
CA ILE A 352 9.38 -19.91 17.91
C ILE A 352 9.48 -18.41 18.21
N SER A 353 8.36 -17.71 18.39
CA SER A 353 8.32 -16.25 18.60
C SER A 353 7.03 -15.81 19.31
N ASP A 354 6.88 -14.51 19.56
CA ASP A 354 5.67 -13.93 20.17
C ASP A 354 4.59 -13.66 19.11
N ILE A 355 3.32 -13.54 19.51
CA ILE A 355 2.22 -13.15 18.60
C ILE A 355 2.23 -11.62 18.43
N PRO A 356 2.31 -11.10 17.20
CA PRO A 356 2.13 -9.67 16.98
C PRO A 356 0.66 -9.27 17.21
N SER A 357 0.39 -8.60 18.33
CA SER A 357 -0.94 -8.18 18.79
C SER A 357 -1.16 -6.66 18.76
N GLY A 358 -0.10 -5.86 18.58
CA GLY A 358 -0.16 -4.40 18.60
C GLY A 358 -0.08 -3.75 19.98
N GLU A 359 0.07 -4.55 21.04
CA GLU A 359 0.35 -4.10 22.43
C GLU A 359 1.86 -4.08 22.74
N GLN A 360 2.66 -4.55 21.79
CA GLN A 360 4.11 -4.64 21.86
C GLN A 360 4.72 -4.36 20.49
N MET A 361 5.97 -3.90 20.48
CA MET A 361 6.77 -3.83 19.27
C MET A 361 7.58 -5.12 19.14
N LEU A 362 7.12 -6.02 18.27
CA LEU A 362 7.82 -7.25 17.95
C LEU A 362 8.72 -7.04 16.73
N ILE A 363 10.02 -7.30 16.91
CA ILE A 363 11.01 -7.37 15.85
C ILE A 363 11.53 -8.80 15.80
N GLU A 364 11.42 -9.44 14.64
CA GLU A 364 11.99 -10.77 14.44
C GLU A 364 13.23 -10.67 13.54
N LEU A 365 14.31 -11.30 13.95
CA LEU A 365 15.58 -11.33 13.23
C LEU A 365 15.85 -12.73 12.74
N TYR A 366 15.89 -12.89 11.42
CA TYR A 366 16.35 -14.10 10.76
C TYR A 366 17.63 -13.81 9.98
N ARG A 367 18.66 -14.65 10.14
CA ARG A 367 19.93 -14.51 9.42
C ARG A 367 20.06 -15.61 8.38
N ASP A 368 20.38 -15.21 7.15
CA ASP A 368 20.86 -16.13 6.11
C ASP A 368 22.39 -15.96 5.93
N ASP A 369 22.97 -16.66 4.95
CA ASP A 369 24.43 -16.65 4.73
C ASP A 369 25.01 -15.26 4.37
N GLN A 370 24.17 -14.31 3.95
CA GLN A 370 24.60 -13.02 3.40
C GLN A 370 23.99 -11.81 4.10
N PHE A 371 22.81 -11.97 4.70
CA PHE A 371 21.96 -10.88 5.15
C PHE A 371 21.28 -11.17 6.49
N SER A 372 20.90 -10.07 7.12
CA SER A 372 20.13 -10.01 8.35
C SER A 372 18.76 -9.43 8.02
N HIS A 373 17.72 -10.23 8.23
CA HIS A 373 16.34 -9.92 7.91
C HIS A 373 15.58 -9.52 9.19
N TYR A 374 15.27 -8.24 9.32
CA TYR A 374 14.48 -7.70 10.42
C TYR A 374 13.03 -7.50 9.98
N PHE A 375 12.11 -8.27 10.56
CA PHE A 375 10.68 -8.14 10.35
C PHE A 375 10.08 -7.30 11.48
N PHE A 376 9.48 -6.16 11.10
CA PHE A 376 8.84 -5.23 12.02
C PHE A 376 7.33 -5.40 11.94
N HIS A 377 6.70 -5.86 13.03
CA HIS A 377 5.26 -6.10 13.07
C HIS A 377 4.50 -4.93 13.70
N ALA A 378 4.20 -3.91 12.88
CA ALA A 378 3.52 -2.68 13.35
C ALA A 378 1.98 -2.75 13.29
N LEU A 379 1.40 -3.54 12.38
CA LEU A 379 -0.05 -3.75 12.22
C LEU A 379 -0.87 -2.47 11.96
N ILE A 380 -0.29 -1.50 11.25
CA ILE A 380 -0.91 -0.20 10.92
C ILE A 380 -1.39 -0.09 9.46
N GLY A 381 -1.32 -1.17 8.68
CA GLY A 381 -1.70 -1.18 7.27
C GLY A 381 -0.55 -0.78 6.34
N ARG A 382 -0.62 -1.23 5.08
CA ARG A 382 0.50 -1.17 4.13
C ARG A 382 0.95 0.26 3.80
N SER A 383 0.05 1.21 3.58
CA SER A 383 0.42 2.61 3.28
C SER A 383 1.13 3.29 4.45
N ALA A 384 0.73 2.99 5.69
CA ALA A 384 1.39 3.50 6.88
C ALA A 384 2.73 2.79 7.12
N ASN A 385 2.80 1.47 6.90
CA ASN A 385 4.05 0.71 6.95
C ASN A 385 5.06 1.18 5.90
N ASP A 386 4.62 1.56 4.69
CA ASP A 386 5.49 2.13 3.66
C ASP A 386 6.10 3.46 4.15
N ALA A 387 5.28 4.39 4.65
CA ALA A 387 5.75 5.64 5.24
C ALA A 387 6.75 5.41 6.39
N LEU A 388 6.39 4.55 7.34
CA LEU A 388 7.20 4.19 8.49
C LEU A 388 8.54 3.58 8.07
N SER A 389 8.52 2.65 7.11
CA SER A 389 9.72 1.98 6.63
C SER A 389 10.70 2.95 5.96
N ARG A 390 10.21 4.00 5.27
CA ARG A 390 11.05 5.04 4.64
C ARG A 390 11.75 5.90 5.68
N ILE A 391 11.02 6.29 6.73
CA ILE A 391 11.58 7.03 7.87
C ILE A 391 12.68 6.20 8.52
N VAL A 392 12.38 4.94 8.86
CA VAL A 392 13.32 4.03 9.52
C VAL A 392 14.52 3.73 8.62
N ALA A 393 14.31 3.43 7.34
CA ALA A 393 15.40 3.15 6.41
C ALA A 393 16.32 4.37 6.18
N TRP A 394 15.76 5.58 6.17
CA TRP A 394 16.54 6.82 6.11
C TRP A 394 17.44 6.98 7.35
N ARG A 395 16.89 6.72 8.53
CA ARG A 395 17.65 6.78 9.80
C ARG A 395 18.74 5.70 9.87
N VAL A 396 18.44 4.48 9.43
CA VAL A 396 19.43 3.39 9.32
C VAL A 396 20.57 3.80 8.38
N LYS A 397 20.24 4.34 7.19
CA LYS A 397 21.23 4.83 6.22
C LYS A 397 22.16 5.88 6.84
N ASN A 398 21.61 6.84 7.58
CA ASN A 398 22.40 7.89 8.22
C ASN A 398 23.26 7.38 9.38
N ARG A 399 22.85 6.29 10.04
CA ARG A 399 23.57 5.69 11.19
C ARG A 399 24.67 4.72 10.77
N SER A 400 24.32 3.69 9.99
CA SER A 400 25.21 2.57 9.66
C SER A 400 25.82 2.66 8.25
N GLY A 401 25.38 3.62 7.43
CA GLY A 401 25.72 3.67 6.01
C GLY A 401 25.09 2.53 5.21
N GLY A 402 25.29 2.56 3.89
CA GLY A 402 24.75 1.56 2.95
C GLY A 402 23.25 1.70 2.68
N ASN A 403 22.76 0.91 1.73
CA ASN A 403 21.33 0.86 1.40
C ASN A 403 20.68 -0.33 2.12
N ALA A 404 19.46 -0.15 2.60
CA ALA A 404 18.59 -1.23 3.07
C ALA A 404 17.63 -1.62 1.96
N LEU A 405 17.37 -2.93 1.81
CA LEU A 405 16.25 -3.39 0.97
C LEU A 405 14.99 -3.46 1.84
N VAL A 406 13.90 -2.90 1.33
CA VAL A 406 12.64 -2.79 2.06
C VAL A 406 11.55 -3.57 1.34
N THR A 407 10.87 -4.46 2.04
CA THR A 407 9.65 -5.13 1.56
C THR A 407 8.48 -4.75 2.46
N ILE A 408 7.39 -4.27 1.87
CA ILE A 408 6.21 -3.78 2.60
C ILE A 408 5.07 -4.80 2.54
N ASP A 409 4.43 -4.99 3.68
CA ASP A 409 3.21 -5.78 3.83
C ASP A 409 2.13 -5.02 4.61
N ASP A 410 0.92 -5.57 4.65
CA ASP A 410 -0.20 -4.99 5.39
C ASP A 410 0.04 -5.02 6.91
N TYR A 411 0.80 -6.00 7.40
CA TYR A 411 1.04 -6.21 8.83
C TYR A 411 2.34 -5.63 9.36
N GLY A 412 3.24 -5.23 8.47
CA GLY A 412 4.56 -4.77 8.84
C GLY A 412 5.44 -4.53 7.64
N PHE A 413 6.74 -4.50 7.87
CA PHE A 413 7.73 -4.40 6.81
C PHE A 413 8.99 -5.18 7.18
N LEU A 414 9.76 -5.54 6.16
CA LEU A 414 11.03 -6.23 6.28
C LEU A 414 12.15 -5.28 5.85
N LEU A 415 13.14 -5.10 6.71
CA LEU A 415 14.44 -4.53 6.33
C LEU A 415 15.46 -5.66 6.19
N THR A 416 16.05 -5.75 5.00
CA THR A 416 17.19 -6.64 4.74
C THR A 416 18.46 -5.82 4.73
N LEU A 417 19.35 -6.16 5.67
CA LEU A 417 20.60 -5.48 5.92
C LEU A 417 21.78 -6.44 5.72
N ARG A 418 22.97 -5.92 5.42
CA ARG A 418 24.20 -6.73 5.51
C ARG A 418 24.57 -6.91 6.97
N HIS A 419 25.29 -7.98 7.31
CA HIS A 419 25.66 -8.27 8.71
C HIS A 419 26.39 -7.12 9.42
N PHE A 420 27.18 -6.32 8.71
CA PHE A 420 27.87 -5.17 9.33
C PHE A 420 26.93 -4.00 9.68
N GLN A 421 25.72 -3.98 9.13
CA GLN A 421 24.69 -2.97 9.38
C GLN A 421 23.69 -3.43 10.47
N GLU A 422 23.94 -4.57 11.12
CA GLU A 422 23.08 -5.03 12.22
C GLU A 422 23.02 -4.00 13.35
N LEU A 423 21.82 -3.83 13.90
CA LEU A 423 21.52 -2.86 14.94
C LEU A 423 21.03 -3.58 16.20
N THR A 424 21.38 -3.02 17.37
CA THR A 424 20.86 -3.50 18.65
C THR A 424 19.41 -3.07 18.86
N LEU A 425 18.76 -3.58 19.91
CA LEU A 425 17.41 -3.16 20.25
C LEU A 425 17.33 -1.67 20.61
N GLU A 426 18.34 -1.12 21.28
CA GLU A 426 18.43 0.31 21.58
C GLU A 426 18.59 1.14 20.31
N ASP A 427 19.42 0.69 19.36
CA ASP A 427 19.59 1.34 18.07
C ASP A 427 18.25 1.38 17.28
N TRP A 428 17.49 0.28 17.32
CA TRP A 428 16.17 0.23 16.70
C TRP A 428 15.17 1.18 17.35
N ARG A 429 15.15 1.29 18.69
CA ARG A 429 14.30 2.27 19.39
C ARG A 429 14.57 3.70 18.91
N LEU A 430 15.84 4.08 18.77
CA LEU A 430 16.22 5.40 18.24
C LEU A 430 15.73 5.61 16.80
N CYS A 431 15.77 4.57 15.97
CA CYS A 431 15.27 4.67 14.59
C CYS A 431 13.74 4.88 14.51
N PHE A 432 13.00 4.64 15.60
CA PHE A 432 11.55 4.77 15.69
C PHE A 432 11.10 5.97 16.55
N GLU A 433 11.98 6.93 16.86
CA GLU A 433 11.57 8.15 17.57
C GLU A 433 10.61 9.03 16.75
N ARG A 434 9.66 9.69 17.42
CA ARG A 434 8.72 10.60 16.72
C ARG A 434 9.38 11.89 16.25
N GLU A 435 10.42 12.35 16.95
CA GLU A 435 11.11 13.60 16.65
C GLU A 435 11.77 13.53 15.26
N GLY A 436 11.59 14.58 14.44
CA GLY A 436 12.16 14.66 13.09
C GLY A 436 11.54 13.74 12.03
N ALA A 437 10.50 12.97 12.36
CA ALA A 437 9.95 11.95 11.47
C ALA A 437 9.37 12.52 10.15
N GLU A 438 8.79 13.72 10.18
CA GLU A 438 8.23 14.38 8.99
C GLU A 438 9.35 14.88 8.07
N GLU A 439 10.40 15.45 8.64
CA GLU A 439 11.60 15.86 7.92
C GLU A 439 12.32 14.65 7.30
N ASP A 440 12.45 13.56 8.06
CA ASP A 440 13.04 12.31 7.59
C ASP A 440 12.24 11.69 6.44
N LEU A 441 10.90 11.67 6.54
CA LEU A 441 10.04 11.20 5.44
C LEU A 441 10.19 12.10 4.21
N ARG A 442 10.19 13.43 4.39
CA ARG A 442 10.38 14.38 3.29
C ARG A 442 11.76 14.21 2.65
N ALA A 443 12.80 13.97 3.43
CA ALA A 443 14.14 13.70 2.93
C ALA A 443 14.23 12.36 2.18
N ALA A 444 13.58 11.31 2.68
CA ALA A 444 13.49 10.00 2.03
C ALA A 444 12.70 10.06 0.71
N LEU A 445 11.76 10.99 0.58
CA LEU A 445 10.96 11.22 -0.62
C LEU A 445 11.60 12.21 -1.60
N ARG A 446 12.62 12.97 -1.21
CA ARG A 446 13.26 13.97 -2.08
C ARG A 446 13.86 13.31 -3.31
N GLY A 447 13.54 13.84 -4.49
CA GLY A 447 13.95 13.26 -5.77
C GLY A 447 13.37 11.87 -6.06
N SER A 448 12.50 11.33 -5.20
CA SER A 448 11.86 10.03 -5.40
C SER A 448 10.85 10.12 -6.54
N GLU A 449 10.71 9.02 -7.24
CA GLU A 449 9.83 8.97 -8.40
C GLU A 449 8.35 9.04 -8.01
N LEU A 450 8.00 8.59 -6.80
CA LEU A 450 6.65 8.75 -6.25
C LEU A 450 6.24 10.23 -6.28
N VAL A 451 7.10 11.14 -5.81
CA VAL A 451 6.80 12.58 -5.79
C VAL A 451 6.77 13.15 -7.20
N LYS A 452 7.72 12.77 -8.07
CA LYS A 452 7.71 13.18 -9.49
C LYS A 452 6.42 12.73 -10.21
N TRP A 453 5.90 11.55 -9.87
CA TRP A 453 4.63 11.05 -10.38
C TRP A 453 3.46 11.90 -9.90
N GLN A 454 3.36 12.16 -8.59
CA GLN A 454 2.32 13.06 -8.06
C GLN A 454 2.39 14.41 -8.76
N PHE A 455 3.60 14.96 -8.89
CA PHE A 455 3.82 16.24 -9.51
C PHE A 455 3.31 16.29 -10.94
N ARG A 456 3.42 15.21 -11.73
CA ARG A 456 2.82 15.19 -13.07
C ARG A 456 1.29 15.34 -13.01
N GLY A 457 0.62 14.63 -12.11
CA GLY A 457 -0.83 14.73 -11.95
C GLY A 457 -1.26 16.11 -11.46
N VAL A 458 -0.58 16.61 -10.44
CA VAL A 458 -0.77 17.94 -9.84
C VAL A 458 -0.50 19.05 -10.85
N ALA A 459 0.58 18.97 -11.63
CA ALA A 459 0.90 19.93 -12.69
C ALA A 459 -0.14 19.92 -13.81
N GLN A 460 -0.76 18.77 -14.10
CA GLN A 460 -1.84 18.68 -15.07
C GLN A 460 -3.15 19.26 -14.55
N THR A 461 -3.54 18.90 -13.32
CA THR A 461 -4.75 19.43 -12.67
C THR A 461 -4.62 20.94 -12.44
N GLY A 462 -3.44 21.40 -11.99
CA GLY A 462 -3.11 22.80 -11.75
C GLY A 462 -2.85 23.62 -13.03
N LEU A 463 -3.05 23.05 -14.22
CA LEU A 463 -2.94 23.72 -15.53
C LEU A 463 -1.52 24.20 -15.90
N MET A 464 -0.50 23.71 -15.20
CA MET A 464 0.91 23.94 -15.55
C MET A 464 1.30 23.18 -16.82
N VAL A 465 0.84 21.94 -16.94
CA VAL A 465 1.09 21.05 -18.09
C VAL A 465 -0.24 20.63 -18.72
N PRO A 466 -0.47 20.87 -20.02
CA PRO A 466 -1.70 20.42 -20.66
C PRO A 466 -1.75 18.89 -20.78
N ARG A 467 -2.93 18.30 -20.53
CA ARG A 467 -3.26 16.88 -20.82
C ARG A 467 -3.60 16.71 -22.30
N ASN A 468 -4.43 17.59 -22.82
CA ASN A 468 -4.96 17.62 -24.17
C ASN A 468 -4.67 18.98 -24.83
N TYR A 469 -4.44 18.95 -26.14
CA TYR A 469 -4.29 20.16 -26.95
C TYR A 469 -5.56 20.41 -27.77
N PRO A 470 -6.07 21.65 -27.85
CA PRO A 470 -7.22 21.96 -28.70
C PRO A 470 -6.95 21.72 -30.20
N GLY A 471 -7.72 20.84 -30.85
CA GLY A 471 -7.69 20.56 -32.30
C GLY A 471 -7.05 19.22 -32.72
N GLN A 472 -7.01 18.92 -34.03
CA GLN A 472 -6.27 17.77 -34.58
C GLN A 472 -4.80 17.87 -34.19
N GLN A 473 -4.21 16.75 -33.72
CA GLN A 473 -2.79 16.61 -33.36
C GLN A 473 -1.89 17.43 -34.29
N ARG A 474 -1.51 18.64 -33.87
CA ARG A 474 -0.66 19.49 -34.69
C ARG A 474 0.77 19.03 -34.52
N LYS A 475 1.34 18.57 -35.63
CA LYS A 475 2.79 18.58 -35.88
C LYS A 475 3.31 20.02 -35.76
N ARG A 476 3.65 20.48 -34.55
CA ARG A 476 4.40 21.73 -34.36
C ARG A 476 5.35 21.57 -33.19
N LYS A 477 6.60 21.97 -33.42
CA LYS A 477 7.71 22.08 -32.45
C LYS A 477 7.38 23.12 -31.36
N GLN A 478 6.34 22.91 -30.56
CA GLN A 478 6.22 23.59 -29.26
C GLN A 478 7.12 22.83 -28.28
N LEU A 479 7.81 23.56 -27.41
CA LEU A 479 8.50 22.95 -26.28
C LEU A 479 7.43 22.26 -25.43
N ASN A 480 7.36 20.93 -25.57
CA ASN A 480 6.66 20.10 -24.60
C ASN A 480 7.54 20.12 -23.35
N TRP A 481 7.22 21.01 -22.41
CA TRP A 481 7.85 20.96 -21.10
C TRP A 481 7.49 19.63 -20.46
N SER A 482 8.51 18.79 -20.27
CA SER A 482 8.33 17.60 -19.45
C SER A 482 8.01 18.05 -18.03
N ALA A 483 6.96 17.48 -17.43
CA ALA A 483 6.65 17.70 -16.02
C ALA A 483 7.87 17.42 -15.13
N GLU A 484 8.75 16.50 -15.55
CA GLU A 484 9.99 16.20 -14.86
C GLU A 484 11.03 17.33 -14.93
N VAL A 485 11.14 18.02 -16.08
CA VAL A 485 12.04 19.18 -16.20
C VAL A 485 11.54 20.31 -15.31
N ILE A 486 10.23 20.56 -15.33
CA ILE A 486 9.64 21.59 -14.45
C ILE A 486 9.84 21.20 -12.98
N PHE A 487 9.60 19.94 -12.61
CA PHE A 487 9.85 19.43 -11.27
C PHE A 487 11.27 19.73 -10.80
N ARG A 488 12.29 19.41 -11.60
CA ARG A 488 13.70 19.66 -11.25
C ARG A 488 13.99 21.16 -11.07
N VAL A 489 13.40 22.02 -11.91
CA VAL A 489 13.56 23.48 -11.80
C VAL A 489 12.91 24.00 -10.51
N LEU A 490 11.67 23.61 -10.23
CA LEU A 490 10.99 24.02 -8.99
C LEU A 490 11.71 23.47 -7.76
N GLU A 491 12.10 22.20 -7.75
CA GLU A 491 12.81 21.60 -6.62
C GLU A 491 14.14 22.31 -6.32
N GLN A 492 14.82 22.83 -7.35
CA GLN A 492 16.09 23.54 -7.19
C GLN A 492 15.94 25.03 -6.85
N TYR A 493 14.96 25.72 -7.45
CA TYR A 493 14.87 27.18 -7.41
C TYR A 493 13.65 27.72 -6.64
N GLU A 494 12.59 26.93 -6.48
CA GLU A 494 11.33 27.28 -5.78
C GLU A 494 10.76 26.09 -4.99
N PRO A 495 11.47 25.64 -3.93
CA PRO A 495 11.05 24.47 -3.16
C PRO A 495 9.69 24.64 -2.45
N ASP A 496 9.22 25.88 -2.30
CA ASP A 496 7.94 26.29 -1.71
C ASP A 496 6.84 26.56 -2.76
N HIS A 497 7.09 26.22 -4.04
CA HIS A 497 6.08 26.39 -5.09
C HIS A 497 4.79 25.60 -4.75
N PRO A 498 3.59 26.18 -4.85
CA PRO A 498 2.34 25.53 -4.39
C PRO A 498 2.09 24.15 -5.00
N LEU A 499 2.32 23.98 -6.31
CA LEU A 499 2.16 22.66 -6.95
C LEU A 499 3.23 21.64 -6.54
N LEU A 500 4.41 22.09 -6.08
CA LEU A 500 5.43 21.19 -5.55
C LEU A 500 5.04 20.75 -4.13
N GLU A 501 4.61 21.70 -3.29
CA GLU A 501 4.06 21.41 -1.96
C GLU A 501 2.90 20.39 -2.06
N GLU A 502 1.97 20.61 -2.99
CA GLU A 502 0.83 19.71 -3.24
C GLU A 502 1.29 18.32 -3.68
N ALA A 503 2.31 18.21 -4.54
CA ALA A 503 2.84 16.92 -4.97
C ALA A 503 3.44 16.12 -3.80
N TYR A 504 4.20 16.77 -2.93
CA TYR A 504 4.71 16.13 -1.71
C TYR A 504 3.56 15.72 -0.79
N ARG A 505 2.55 16.58 -0.62
CA ARG A 505 1.38 16.33 0.23
C ARG A 505 0.53 15.16 -0.27
N GLN A 506 0.30 15.06 -1.58
CA GLN A 506 -0.39 13.90 -2.16
C GLN A 506 0.44 12.62 -2.00
N ALA A 507 1.78 12.69 -2.15
CA ALA A 507 2.65 11.55 -1.92
C ALA A 507 2.54 11.05 -0.46
N THR A 508 2.58 11.96 0.51
CA THR A 508 2.59 11.61 1.94
C THR A 508 1.23 11.20 2.52
N HIS A 509 0.11 11.70 1.99
CA HIS A 509 -1.22 11.45 2.58
C HIS A 509 -2.19 10.67 1.70
N THR A 510 -1.99 10.62 0.37
CA THR A 510 -2.88 9.86 -0.54
C THR A 510 -2.33 8.46 -0.84
N PHE A 511 -1.01 8.34 -1.02
CA PHE A 511 -0.34 7.06 -1.33
C PHE A 511 0.22 6.43 -0.08
N LEU A 512 0.93 7.25 0.68
CA LEU A 512 1.37 6.94 2.02
C LEU A 512 0.30 7.37 3.02
N ASP A 513 0.33 6.76 4.20
CA ASP A 513 -0.46 7.20 5.35
C ASP A 513 0.50 7.72 6.42
N ALA A 514 1.08 8.89 6.15
CA ALA A 514 2.02 9.53 7.07
C ALA A 514 1.38 9.86 8.42
N ASP A 515 0.07 10.12 8.46
CA ASP A 515 -0.65 10.45 9.69
C ASP A 515 -0.66 9.23 10.64
N GLU A 516 -1.04 8.06 10.13
CA GLU A 516 -1.04 6.81 10.91
C GLU A 516 0.38 6.36 11.28
N ALA A 517 1.37 6.54 10.38
CA ALA A 517 2.76 6.24 10.68
C ALA A 517 3.32 7.11 11.81
N ASN A 518 3.01 8.41 11.82
CA ASN A 518 3.39 9.32 12.90
C ASN A 518 2.67 8.99 14.21
N ALA A 519 1.38 8.65 14.15
CA ALA A 519 0.63 8.18 15.32
C ALA A 519 1.24 6.91 15.92
N PHE A 520 1.70 5.98 15.07
CA PHE A 520 2.44 4.80 15.50
C PHE A 520 3.77 5.15 16.16
N LEU A 521 4.58 6.04 15.56
CA LEU A 521 5.84 6.49 16.14
C LEU A 521 5.65 7.16 17.51
N SER A 522 4.53 7.86 17.73
CA SER A 522 4.17 8.38 19.05
C SER A 522 3.80 7.26 20.03
N ALA A 523 2.97 6.31 19.62
CA ALA A 523 2.49 5.23 20.49
C ALA A 523 3.58 4.22 20.87
N VAL A 524 4.46 3.87 19.92
CA VAL A 524 5.47 2.81 20.08
C VAL A 524 6.54 3.15 21.13
N GLN A 525 6.64 4.41 21.55
CA GLN A 525 7.55 4.83 22.63
C GLN A 525 7.19 4.17 23.97
N ASP A 526 5.89 3.92 24.21
CA ASP A 526 5.38 3.33 25.44
C ASP A 526 5.28 1.80 25.37
N TYR A 527 5.62 1.19 24.23
CA TYR A 527 5.45 -0.24 24.01
C TYR A 527 6.56 -1.03 24.71
N GLN A 528 6.26 -2.28 25.05
CA GLN A 528 7.31 -3.26 25.30
C GLN A 528 7.95 -3.63 23.95
N TRP A 529 9.28 -3.58 23.85
CA TRP A 529 9.99 -3.99 22.64
C TRP A 529 10.63 -5.35 22.84
N ASN A 530 10.40 -6.25 21.89
CA ASN A 530 10.95 -7.59 21.88
C ASN A 530 11.67 -7.82 20.56
N LEU A 531 12.99 -8.01 20.62
CA LEU A 531 13.80 -8.49 19.50
C LEU A 531 14.03 -9.98 19.66
N ARG A 532 13.48 -10.78 18.76
CA ARG A 532 13.60 -12.25 18.75
C ARG A 532 14.49 -12.70 17.62
N GLU A 533 15.62 -13.30 17.95
CA GLU A 533 16.44 -14.01 16.96
C GLU A 533 15.83 -15.39 16.69
N LEU A 534 15.55 -15.67 15.42
CA LEU A 534 14.83 -16.86 14.99
C LEU A 534 15.70 -17.77 14.13
N PRO A 535 15.61 -19.10 14.33
CA PRO A 535 16.31 -20.07 13.48
C PRO A 535 15.66 -20.23 12.09
N THR A 536 14.44 -19.74 11.90
CA THR A 536 13.68 -19.75 10.65
C THR A 536 12.69 -18.59 10.62
N VAL A 537 12.17 -18.24 9.45
CA VAL A 537 11.16 -17.18 9.29
C VAL A 537 9.84 -17.60 9.93
N SER A 538 9.27 -16.80 10.82
CA SER A 538 8.03 -17.17 11.55
C SER A 538 6.77 -17.27 10.67
N PRO A 539 5.70 -17.97 11.11
CA PRO A 539 4.41 -17.98 10.41
C PRO A 539 3.83 -16.61 10.08
N PHE A 540 4.00 -15.59 10.93
CA PHE A 540 3.54 -14.22 10.64
C PHE A 540 4.51 -13.41 9.79
N SER A 541 5.80 -13.73 9.80
CA SER A 541 6.80 -13.10 8.92
C SER A 541 6.86 -13.74 7.54
N PHE A 542 6.36 -14.97 7.40
CA PHE A 542 6.39 -15.73 6.15
C PHE A 542 5.70 -15.01 4.98
N PRO A 543 4.53 -14.35 5.09
CA PRO A 543 3.94 -13.60 3.97
C PRO A 543 4.82 -12.45 3.48
N ILE A 544 5.51 -11.77 4.40
CA ILE A 544 6.42 -10.67 4.09
C ILE A 544 7.65 -11.24 3.37
N TYR A 545 8.20 -12.33 3.90
CA TYR A 545 9.35 -13.00 3.28
C TYR A 545 9.01 -13.68 1.94
N ALA A 546 7.83 -14.28 1.81
CA ALA A 546 7.33 -14.84 0.56
C ALA A 546 7.07 -13.74 -0.47
N SER A 547 6.64 -12.56 -0.02
CA SER A 547 6.61 -11.38 -0.88
C SER A 547 8.03 -11.06 -1.34
N LYS A 548 9.01 -10.91 -0.43
CA LYS A 548 10.45 -10.76 -0.78
C LYS A 548 10.92 -11.84 -1.77
N ILE A 549 10.58 -13.11 -1.60
CA ILE A 549 11.02 -14.20 -2.50
C ILE A 549 10.39 -14.08 -3.88
N LYS A 550 9.07 -13.81 -3.95
CA LYS A 550 8.39 -13.54 -5.23
C LYS A 550 8.98 -12.33 -5.93
N GLU A 551 9.39 -11.37 -5.12
CA GLU A 551 9.99 -10.09 -5.47
C GLU A 551 11.46 -10.21 -5.90
N THR A 552 12.18 -11.18 -5.32
CA THR A 552 13.59 -11.52 -5.57
C THR A 552 13.67 -12.50 -6.73
N MET A 553 14.68 -12.35 -7.59
CA MET A 553 14.88 -13.27 -8.69
C MET A 553 15.63 -14.52 -8.18
N MET A 554 14.95 -15.67 -8.15
CA MET A 554 15.55 -16.98 -7.86
C MET A 554 15.81 -17.75 -9.18
N LEU A 555 16.83 -18.63 -9.18
CA LEU A 555 17.03 -19.61 -10.26
C LEU A 555 15.89 -20.64 -10.30
N GLU A 556 15.28 -20.88 -9.14
CA GLU A 556 14.09 -21.68 -8.93
C GLU A 556 12.82 -20.88 -9.20
N ASP A 557 11.75 -21.55 -9.63
CA ASP A 557 10.44 -20.92 -9.76
C ASP A 557 9.97 -20.38 -8.39
N PRO A 558 9.52 -19.11 -8.29
CA PRO A 558 9.17 -18.53 -6.99
C PRO A 558 8.05 -19.27 -6.25
N ALA A 559 7.12 -19.94 -6.93
CA ALA A 559 6.09 -20.71 -6.27
C ALA A 559 6.69 -21.95 -5.59
N VAL A 560 7.60 -22.64 -6.28
CA VAL A 560 8.34 -23.80 -5.76
C VAL A 560 9.24 -23.37 -4.59
N ALA A 561 9.96 -22.25 -4.71
CA ALA A 561 10.79 -21.73 -3.63
C ALA A 561 9.97 -21.36 -2.39
N VAL A 562 8.81 -20.73 -2.56
CA VAL A 562 7.89 -20.40 -1.46
C VAL A 562 7.36 -21.68 -0.80
N GLU A 563 6.97 -22.69 -1.57
CA GLU A 563 6.49 -23.97 -1.05
C GLU A 563 7.58 -24.72 -0.28
N ARG A 564 8.82 -24.76 -0.79
CA ARG A 564 9.96 -25.35 -0.10
C ARG A 564 10.23 -24.66 1.24
N ILE A 565 10.30 -23.32 1.25
CA ILE A 565 10.55 -22.54 2.48
C ILE A 565 9.39 -22.68 3.46
N TYR A 566 8.16 -22.82 2.98
CA TYR A 566 7.00 -23.13 3.83
C TYR A 566 7.19 -24.49 4.53
N HIS A 567 7.60 -25.52 3.80
CA HIS A 567 7.85 -26.84 4.41
C HIS A 567 9.05 -26.82 5.38
N GLU A 568 10.14 -26.11 5.04
CA GLU A 568 11.30 -25.93 5.92
C GLU A 568 10.92 -25.21 7.22
N LEU A 569 10.07 -24.16 7.12
CA LEU A 569 9.51 -23.46 8.27
C LEU A 569 8.79 -24.42 9.22
N TYR A 570 7.78 -25.15 8.72
CA TYR A 570 6.99 -26.03 9.60
C TYR A 570 7.81 -27.20 10.15
N ALA A 571 8.73 -27.76 9.37
CA ALA A 571 9.65 -28.79 9.86
C ALA A 571 10.54 -28.25 11.01
N ARG A 572 10.99 -26.99 10.92
CA ARG A 572 11.81 -26.38 11.97
C ARG A 572 10.99 -26.01 13.21
N VAL A 573 9.74 -25.58 13.04
CA VAL A 573 8.80 -25.36 14.15
C VAL A 573 8.57 -26.67 14.92
N GLU A 574 8.35 -27.78 14.21
CA GLU A 574 8.19 -29.10 14.84
C GLU A 574 9.45 -29.52 15.62
N GLN A 575 10.66 -29.27 15.07
CA GLN A 575 11.91 -29.56 15.77
C GLN A 575 12.09 -28.73 17.05
N VAL A 576 11.73 -27.44 17.01
CA VAL A 576 11.80 -26.57 18.20
C VAL A 576 10.76 -26.99 19.23
N ALA A 577 9.53 -27.32 18.81
CA ALA A 577 8.51 -27.84 19.71
C ALA A 577 8.97 -29.10 20.44
N ALA A 578 9.54 -30.07 19.72
CA ALA A 578 10.07 -31.30 20.29
C ALA A 578 11.22 -31.03 21.29
N ALA A 579 12.12 -30.09 20.99
CA ALA A 579 13.20 -29.71 21.91
C ALA A 579 12.68 -29.07 23.21
N ASN A 580 11.65 -28.24 23.11
CA ASN A 580 11.02 -27.59 24.27
C ASN A 580 10.31 -28.62 25.18
N GLU A 581 9.67 -29.64 24.60
CA GLU A 581 9.05 -30.73 25.37
C GLU A 581 10.09 -31.53 26.16
N VAL A 582 11.24 -31.86 25.56
CA VAL A 582 12.33 -32.60 26.23
C VAL A 582 12.91 -31.81 27.42
N HIS A 583 13.14 -30.51 27.25
CA HIS A 583 13.63 -29.65 28.35
C HIS A 583 12.63 -29.47 29.49
N THR A 584 11.33 -29.50 29.20
CA THR A 584 10.29 -29.40 30.23
C THR A 584 10.26 -30.66 31.09
N VAL A 585 10.50 -31.84 30.51
CA VAL A 585 10.56 -33.12 31.24
C VAL A 585 11.79 -33.18 32.15
N GLU A 586 12.98 -32.80 31.65
CA GLU A 586 14.25 -32.81 32.43
C GLU A 586 14.28 -31.81 33.59
N THR A 587 13.47 -30.75 33.57
CA THR A 587 13.39 -29.76 34.66
C THR A 587 12.31 -30.08 35.70
N THR A 588 11.46 -31.08 35.45
CA THR A 588 10.44 -31.58 36.39
C THR A 588 10.81 -32.87 37.12
N GLU A 589 11.89 -33.54 36.73
CA GLU A 589 12.56 -34.59 37.53
C GLU A 589 13.58 -33.98 38.50
#